data_AF-A0A2D4PW55-F1
#
_entry.id   AF-A0A2D4PW55-F1
#
_cell.length_a   1.000
_cell.length_b   1.000
_cell.length_c   1.000
_cell.angle_alpha   90.00
_cell.angle_beta   90.00
_cell.angle_gamma   90.00
#
_symmetry.space_group_name_H-M   'P 1'
#
loop_
_entity.id
_entity.type
_entity.pdbx_description
1 polymer ?
#
loop_
_entity_poly.entity_id
_entity_poly.type
_entity_poly.pdbx_seq_one_letter_code
_entity_poly.pdbx_strand_id
1 'polypeptide(L)'
;IAEQVSHHPPVSVFHVSNRKDGFCITGSILAKSKFYGNSLSALLDGQAKLTFLSSGEEYVITMPYAHCKGILYGTMTMELGGKVTIDCEKSNYRAELEFKLKPFFGGSTSINQISGKIKSGEEVLASLDGHWDGEVYINDLKNGSTDIFWNPTSEVRKQRLKRHIVLFEEQTEFESERLWQHVTSAIGKGDQHKATQEKFVLEEEQRHAARERKENGTEWKSLLFWHNATTNEWHYKYEDLRPWDPLNDIAQYEKDGVLQTMQRHLSNRMSTHKNMCISNQVARHKNRHRKASDQPSNNSQNTESSCSTPESVQELSDDEGLGSPCTQCGKETSHLKEIHTAVLSLQKAQQDIHKNLTALSKESLYRRGSPQNFVDSRCWFLLCIFLTFQLFINYVFK
;
A
#
# COMPACT_ATOMS: atom_id res chain seq x y z
N ILE A 1 -4.25 12.26 6.66
CA ILE A 1 -3.60 11.18 7.44
C ILE A 1 -3.39 9.98 6.54
N ALA A 2 -2.24 9.30 6.62
CA ALA A 2 -2.01 8.05 5.91
C ALA A 2 -1.09 7.14 6.73
N GLU A 3 -1.25 5.82 6.57
CA GLU A 3 -0.46 4.80 7.26
C GLU A 3 -0.25 3.59 6.34
N GLN A 4 0.96 2.99 6.40
CA GLN A 4 1.21 1.69 5.80
C GLN A 4 0.70 0.60 6.76
N VAL A 5 -0.50 0.07 6.50
CA VAL A 5 -1.18 -0.88 7.40
C VAL A 5 -0.81 -2.35 7.18
N SER A 6 -0.08 -2.64 6.10
CA SER A 6 0.47 -3.97 5.86
C SER A 6 1.67 -3.87 4.93
N HIS A 7 2.69 -4.70 5.17
CA HIS A 7 3.87 -4.80 4.29
C HIS A 7 3.76 -6.00 3.32
N HIS A 8 3.20 -7.12 3.78
CA HIS A 8 3.03 -8.34 3.00
C HIS A 8 1.59 -8.85 3.13
N PRO A 9 0.69 -8.54 2.17
CA PRO A 9 0.92 -7.70 1.00
C PRO A 9 0.98 -6.19 1.34
N PRO A 10 1.54 -5.32 0.48
CA PRO A 10 1.69 -3.90 0.78
C PRO A 10 0.34 -3.17 0.68
N VAL A 11 -0.19 -2.72 1.82
CA VAL A 11 -1.44 -1.95 1.91
C VAL A 11 -1.17 -0.62 2.58
N SER A 12 -1.55 0.46 1.91
CA SER A 12 -1.56 1.82 2.48
C SER A 12 -3.01 2.27 2.65
N VAL A 13 -3.32 2.94 3.75
CA VAL A 13 -4.64 3.52 4.01
C VAL A 13 -4.48 5.01 4.24
N PHE A 14 -5.43 5.79 3.76
CA PHE A 14 -5.47 7.22 3.98
C PHE A 14 -6.87 7.70 4.37
N HIS A 15 -6.89 8.81 5.11
CA HIS A 15 -8.08 9.56 5.46
C HIS A 15 -7.81 11.05 5.28
N VAL A 16 -8.73 11.73 4.60
CA VAL A 16 -8.75 13.17 4.36
C VAL A 16 -10.07 13.69 4.90
N SER A 17 -10.03 14.77 5.68
CA SER A 17 -11.23 15.43 6.18
C SER A 17 -11.15 16.90 5.80
N ASN A 18 -12.27 17.42 5.30
CA ASN A 18 -12.54 18.83 5.21
C ASN A 18 -14.00 19.03 5.62
N ARG A 19 -14.25 18.93 6.93
CA ARG A 19 -15.62 19.05 7.47
C ARG A 19 -16.25 20.38 7.09
N LYS A 20 -15.45 21.47 7.07
CA LYS A 20 -15.90 22.82 6.72
C LYS A 20 -16.47 22.91 5.31
N ASP A 21 -15.83 22.27 4.33
CA ASP A 21 -16.35 22.17 2.95
C ASP A 21 -17.28 20.96 2.77
N GLY A 22 -17.58 20.24 3.86
CA GLY A 22 -18.63 19.23 3.92
C GLY A 22 -18.26 17.86 3.37
N PHE A 23 -16.97 17.48 3.34
CA PHE A 23 -16.58 16.15 2.84
C PHE A 23 -15.47 15.46 3.64
N CYS A 24 -15.48 14.13 3.60
CA CYS A 24 -14.40 13.26 4.05
C CYS A 24 -14.07 12.23 2.96
N ILE A 25 -12.82 11.77 2.88
CA ILE A 25 -12.37 10.73 1.96
C ILE A 25 -11.56 9.71 2.74
N THR A 26 -11.95 8.44 2.69
CA THR A 26 -11.18 7.32 3.25
C THR A 26 -10.87 6.33 2.14
N GLY A 27 -9.64 5.86 2.02
CA GLY A 27 -9.31 4.88 1.00
C GLY A 27 -8.20 3.94 1.41
N SER A 28 -8.23 2.74 0.85
CA SER A 28 -7.16 1.75 0.98
C SER A 28 -6.61 1.38 -0.40
N ILE A 29 -5.30 1.18 -0.47
CA ILE A 29 -4.58 0.87 -1.70
C ILE A 29 -3.66 -0.31 -1.42
N LEU A 30 -3.97 -1.44 -2.03
CA LEU A 30 -3.13 -2.61 -2.17
C LEU A 30 -2.39 -2.53 -3.52
N ALA A 31 -1.09 -2.29 -3.45
CA ALA A 31 -0.26 -2.18 -4.66
C ALA A 31 0.19 -3.57 -5.14
N LYS A 32 -0.18 -3.95 -6.37
CA LYS A 32 0.26 -5.19 -7.03
C LYS A 32 1.04 -4.85 -8.29
N SER A 33 2.27 -5.34 -8.41
CA SER A 33 3.09 -5.14 -9.60
C SER A 33 2.99 -6.34 -10.54
N LYS A 34 2.82 -6.09 -11.85
CA LYS A 34 2.85 -7.13 -12.89
C LYS A 34 3.83 -6.74 -13.99
N PHE A 35 4.81 -7.61 -14.25
CA PHE A 35 5.83 -7.42 -15.27
C PHE A 35 5.46 -8.18 -16.56
N TYR A 36 5.64 -7.53 -17.71
CA TYR A 36 5.27 -8.05 -19.03
C TYR A 36 6.46 -8.03 -20.01
N GLY A 37 7.70 -8.04 -19.51
CA GLY A 37 8.90 -7.96 -20.34
C GLY A 37 9.34 -6.51 -20.56
N ASN A 38 8.89 -5.83 -21.62
CA ASN A 38 9.26 -4.43 -21.85
C ASN A 38 8.33 -3.41 -21.16
N SER A 39 7.41 -3.89 -20.33
CA SER A 39 6.50 -3.03 -19.57
C SER A 39 6.17 -3.61 -18.20
N LEU A 40 5.67 -2.75 -17.31
CA LEU A 40 5.26 -3.07 -15.95
C LEU A 40 3.98 -2.31 -15.63
N SER A 41 3.03 -2.96 -14.97
CA SER A 41 1.85 -2.28 -14.41
C SER A 41 1.88 -2.32 -12.89
N ALA A 42 1.65 -1.18 -12.25
CA ALA A 42 1.29 -1.08 -10.85
C ALA A 42 -0.24 -1.02 -10.74
N LEU A 43 -0.85 -2.17 -10.47
CA LEU A 43 -2.27 -2.31 -10.20
C LEU A 43 -2.56 -1.78 -8.79
N LEU A 44 -3.48 -0.85 -8.68
CA LEU A 44 -3.91 -0.25 -7.43
C LEU A 44 -5.25 -0.89 -7.05
N ASP A 45 -5.19 -1.99 -6.31
CA ASP A 45 -6.37 -2.72 -5.86
C ASP A 45 -6.89 -2.05 -4.58
N GLY A 46 -8.16 -1.67 -4.55
CA GLY A 46 -8.74 -0.90 -3.46
C GLY A 46 -9.67 0.19 -3.94
N GLN A 47 -10.30 0.86 -2.99
CA GLN A 47 -11.32 1.87 -3.23
C GLN A 47 -11.12 3.06 -2.31
N ALA A 48 -11.50 4.24 -2.78
CA ALA A 48 -11.69 5.43 -1.97
C ALA A 48 -13.19 5.70 -1.82
N LYS A 49 -13.62 6.03 -0.62
CA LYS A 49 -14.99 6.42 -0.28
C LYS A 49 -15.00 7.91 0.00
N LEU A 50 -15.67 8.69 -0.84
CA LEU A 50 -15.94 10.12 -0.65
C LEU A 50 -17.32 10.26 -0.01
N THR A 51 -17.37 10.78 1.21
CA THR A 51 -18.60 11.02 1.96
C THR A 51 -18.91 12.51 1.98
N PHE A 52 -20.06 12.91 1.45
CA PHE A 52 -20.61 14.25 1.63
C PHE A 52 -21.39 14.32 2.93
N LEU A 53 -20.91 15.13 3.88
CA LEU A 53 -21.41 15.15 5.25
C LEU A 53 -22.82 15.74 5.37
N SER A 54 -23.18 16.69 4.49
CA SER A 54 -24.48 17.36 4.51
C SER A 54 -25.59 16.50 3.92
N SER A 55 -25.35 15.86 2.76
CA SER A 55 -26.32 14.98 2.12
C SER A 55 -26.30 13.56 2.69
N GLY A 56 -25.20 13.16 3.35
CA GLY A 56 -24.96 11.77 3.76
C GLY A 56 -24.88 10.84 2.56
N GLU A 57 -24.40 11.33 1.41
CA GLU A 57 -24.11 10.52 0.24
C GLU A 57 -22.68 10.00 0.29
N GLU A 58 -22.50 8.76 -0.12
CA GLU A 58 -21.20 8.11 -0.21
C GLU A 58 -20.94 7.69 -1.66
N TYR A 59 -19.78 8.09 -2.17
CA TYR A 59 -19.30 7.77 -3.51
C TYR A 59 -18.10 6.83 -3.39
N VAL A 60 -18.26 5.62 -3.89
CA VAL A 60 -17.17 4.61 -3.96
C VAL A 60 -16.44 4.77 -5.28
N ILE A 61 -15.13 5.01 -5.19
CA ILE A 61 -14.25 5.39 -6.29
C ILE A 61 -13.15 4.33 -6.43
N THR A 62 -13.04 3.73 -7.61
CA THR A 62 -11.91 2.85 -7.97
C THR A 62 -10.75 3.66 -8.58
N MET A 63 -9.57 3.07 -8.68
CA MET A 63 -8.36 3.75 -9.16
C MET A 63 -7.88 3.19 -10.50
N PRO A 64 -7.34 4.03 -11.41
CA PRO A 64 -6.65 3.53 -12.59
C PRO A 64 -5.33 2.86 -12.18
N TYR A 65 -4.81 1.96 -13.02
CA TYR A 65 -3.46 1.43 -12.82
C TYR A 65 -2.43 2.31 -13.52
N ALA A 66 -1.21 2.36 -12.97
CA ALA A 66 -0.08 2.97 -13.65
C ALA A 66 0.62 1.92 -14.52
N HIS A 67 0.94 2.26 -15.76
CA HIS A 67 1.60 1.40 -16.72
C HIS A 67 2.86 2.06 -17.24
N CYS A 68 4.01 1.43 -17.01
CA CYS A 68 5.31 1.88 -17.46
C CYS A 68 5.74 1.05 -18.68
N LYS A 69 6.00 1.70 -19.80
CA LYS A 69 6.54 1.09 -21.04
C LYS A 69 8.01 1.46 -21.20
N GLY A 70 8.74 0.68 -22.01
CA GLY A 70 10.12 1.01 -22.39
C GLY A 70 11.14 0.77 -21.28
N ILE A 71 10.89 -0.22 -20.42
CA ILE A 71 11.74 -0.53 -19.27
C ILE A 71 13.07 -1.14 -19.69
N LEU A 72 13.06 -2.00 -20.72
CA LEU A 72 14.26 -2.66 -21.25
C LEU A 72 14.79 -2.00 -22.52
N TYR A 73 13.88 -1.56 -23.40
CA TYR A 73 14.23 -0.90 -24.66
C TYR A 73 13.19 0.14 -25.06
N GLY A 74 13.68 1.27 -25.57
CA GLY A 74 12.88 2.45 -25.91
C GLY A 74 12.98 3.55 -24.85
N THR A 75 12.14 4.58 -24.99
CA THR A 75 12.03 5.64 -23.98
C THR A 75 11.05 5.19 -22.90
N MET A 76 11.46 5.28 -21.63
CA MET A 76 10.58 4.96 -20.52
C MET A 76 9.44 5.97 -20.43
N THR A 77 8.20 5.50 -20.53
CA THR A 77 7.00 6.34 -20.42
C THR A 77 6.03 5.75 -19.41
N MET A 78 5.32 6.62 -18.69
CA MET A 78 4.27 6.25 -17.75
C MET A 78 2.92 6.70 -18.31
N GLU A 79 1.95 5.78 -18.29
CA GLU A 79 0.57 6.01 -18.71
C GLU A 79 -0.38 5.55 -17.60
N LEU A 80 -1.51 6.23 -17.45
CA LEU A 80 -2.62 5.71 -16.64
C LEU A 80 -3.53 4.88 -17.54
N GLY A 81 -3.98 3.74 -17.04
CA GLY A 81 -4.81 2.81 -17.79
C GLY A 81 -5.93 2.19 -16.97
N GLY A 82 -6.94 1.71 -17.69
CA GLY A 82 -8.02 0.90 -17.11
C GLY A 82 -9.31 1.68 -16.84
N LYS A 83 -10.29 0.96 -16.30
CA LYS A 83 -11.60 1.51 -15.99
C LYS A 83 -11.67 1.97 -14.55
N VAL A 84 -12.22 3.15 -14.34
CA VAL A 84 -12.54 3.77 -13.06
C VAL A 84 -14.05 3.91 -12.97
N THR A 85 -14.60 3.58 -11.82
CA THR A 85 -16.01 3.76 -11.49
C THR A 85 -16.15 4.68 -10.29
N ILE A 86 -17.20 5.49 -10.30
CA ILE A 86 -17.62 6.35 -9.20
C ILE A 86 -19.10 6.05 -8.98
N ASP A 87 -19.43 5.39 -7.89
CA ASP A 87 -20.75 4.80 -7.64
C ASP A 87 -21.35 5.35 -6.34
N CYS A 88 -22.57 5.88 -6.39
CA CYS A 88 -23.34 6.26 -5.19
C CYS A 88 -24.63 5.45 -5.10
N GLU A 89 -24.72 4.60 -4.09
CA GLU A 89 -25.89 3.73 -3.88
C GLU A 89 -27.15 4.55 -3.54
N LYS A 90 -27.00 5.59 -2.72
CA LYS A 90 -28.12 6.40 -2.21
C LYS A 90 -28.88 7.15 -3.31
N SER A 91 -28.16 7.74 -4.26
CA SER A 91 -28.74 8.51 -5.36
C SER A 91 -28.83 7.73 -6.67
N ASN A 92 -28.27 6.51 -6.70
CA ASN A 92 -28.20 5.65 -7.89
C ASN A 92 -27.45 6.29 -9.07
N TYR A 93 -26.61 7.29 -8.81
CA TYR A 93 -25.71 7.87 -9.79
C TYR A 93 -24.45 7.03 -9.92
N ARG A 94 -24.01 6.84 -11.17
CA ARG A 94 -22.81 6.09 -11.52
C ARG A 94 -22.04 6.79 -12.63
N ALA A 95 -20.73 6.96 -12.46
CA ALA A 95 -19.84 7.33 -13.55
C ALA A 95 -18.87 6.18 -13.85
N GLU A 96 -18.66 5.92 -15.15
CA GLU A 96 -17.66 4.98 -15.65
C GLU A 96 -16.70 5.76 -16.55
N LEU A 97 -15.41 5.74 -16.23
CA LEU A 97 -14.33 6.38 -16.99
C LEU A 97 -13.34 5.31 -17.43
N GLU A 98 -12.82 5.41 -18.65
CA GLU A 98 -11.75 4.57 -19.19
C GLU A 98 -10.54 5.43 -19.49
N PHE A 99 -9.44 5.17 -18.79
CA PHE A 99 -8.13 5.71 -19.08
C PHE A 99 -7.49 4.87 -20.19
N LYS A 100 -7.31 5.47 -21.36
CA LYS A 100 -6.84 4.78 -22.55
C LYS A 100 -5.32 4.84 -22.62
N LEU A 101 -4.71 3.67 -22.71
CA LEU A 101 -3.29 3.56 -23.05
C LEU A 101 -3.06 4.00 -24.49
N LYS A 102 -1.92 4.61 -24.76
CA LYS A 102 -1.55 5.03 -26.12
C LYS A 102 -1.48 3.80 -27.04
N PRO A 103 -2.24 3.74 -28.15
CA PRO A 103 -2.14 2.67 -29.13
C PRO A 103 -0.75 2.64 -29.80
N PHE A 104 -0.32 1.48 -30.26
CA PHE A 104 0.99 1.31 -30.92
C PHE A 104 1.16 2.21 -32.15
N PHE A 105 0.09 2.39 -32.94
CA PHE A 105 0.04 3.28 -34.12
C PHE A 105 -0.57 4.66 -33.80
N GLY A 106 -0.78 4.98 -32.53
CA GLY A 106 -1.40 6.23 -32.09
C GLY A 106 -0.42 7.41 -32.15
N GLY A 107 -0.88 8.55 -32.65
CA GLY A 107 -0.13 9.82 -32.63
C GLY A 107 -0.04 10.43 -31.21
N SER A 108 0.58 11.60 -31.11
CA SER A 108 0.65 12.37 -29.85
C SER A 108 -0.73 12.70 -29.27
N THR A 109 -1.75 12.85 -30.11
CA THR A 109 -3.14 13.13 -29.72
C THR A 109 -3.85 11.99 -28.99
N SER A 110 -3.29 10.78 -29.00
CA SER A 110 -3.83 9.60 -28.31
C SER A 110 -3.21 9.32 -26.95
N ILE A 111 -2.32 10.20 -26.47
CA ILE A 111 -1.72 10.12 -25.15
C ILE A 111 -2.73 10.68 -24.13
N ASN A 112 -2.80 10.09 -22.93
CA ASN A 112 -3.62 10.61 -21.82
C ASN A 112 -5.13 10.74 -22.10
N GLN A 113 -5.63 10.01 -23.09
CA GLN A 113 -7.05 10.08 -23.45
C GLN A 113 -7.92 9.38 -22.39
N ILE A 114 -9.07 9.98 -22.10
CA ILE A 114 -10.14 9.39 -21.33
C ILE A 114 -11.45 9.39 -22.13
N SER A 115 -12.31 8.42 -21.84
CA SER A 115 -13.72 8.47 -22.24
C SER A 115 -14.59 7.88 -21.16
N GLY A 116 -15.84 8.31 -21.04
CA GLY A 116 -16.74 7.79 -20.01
C GLY A 116 -18.17 8.21 -20.16
N LYS A 117 -18.98 7.76 -19.20
CA LYS A 117 -20.42 7.98 -19.15
C LYS A 117 -20.87 8.24 -17.72
N ILE A 118 -21.83 9.14 -17.55
CA ILE A 118 -22.56 9.37 -16.31
C ILE A 118 -23.96 8.80 -16.48
N LYS A 119 -24.41 7.99 -15.52
CA LYS A 119 -25.68 7.26 -15.53
C LYS A 119 -26.47 7.54 -14.25
N SER A 120 -27.78 7.43 -14.35
CA SER A 120 -28.70 7.35 -13.22
C SER A 120 -29.51 6.06 -13.37
N GLY A 121 -29.19 5.04 -12.59
CA GLY A 121 -29.62 3.67 -12.86
C GLY A 121 -29.11 3.19 -14.23
N GLU A 122 -30.02 2.79 -15.12
CA GLU A 122 -29.68 2.32 -16.47
C GLU A 122 -29.62 3.45 -17.52
N GLU A 123 -30.19 4.62 -17.22
CA GLU A 123 -30.23 5.75 -18.14
C GLU A 123 -28.86 6.43 -18.21
N VAL A 124 -28.32 6.60 -19.42
CA VAL A 124 -27.11 7.40 -19.65
C VAL A 124 -27.51 8.86 -19.77
N LEU A 125 -26.98 9.69 -18.88
CA LEU A 125 -27.28 11.13 -18.81
C LEU A 125 -26.29 11.95 -19.65
N ALA A 126 -25.01 11.61 -19.59
CA ALA A 126 -23.95 12.34 -20.29
C ALA A 126 -22.79 11.42 -20.67
N SER A 127 -22.01 11.83 -21.67
CA SER A 127 -20.70 11.24 -21.98
C SER A 127 -19.57 12.23 -21.68
N LEU A 128 -18.40 11.69 -21.35
CA LEU A 128 -17.17 12.45 -21.10
C LEU A 128 -16.11 11.98 -22.08
N ASP A 129 -15.42 12.89 -22.75
CA ASP A 129 -14.33 12.55 -23.68
C ASP A 129 -13.26 13.65 -23.66
N GLY A 130 -11.99 13.26 -23.73
CA GLY A 130 -10.88 14.23 -23.79
C GLY A 130 -9.59 13.69 -23.20
N HIS A 131 -8.82 14.56 -22.56
CA HIS A 131 -7.48 14.29 -22.05
C HIS A 131 -7.41 14.63 -20.56
N TRP A 132 -7.01 13.68 -19.70
CA TRP A 132 -7.04 13.91 -18.24
C TRP A 132 -6.04 14.99 -17.77
N ASP A 133 -5.01 15.25 -18.56
CA ASP A 133 -4.01 16.30 -18.38
C ASP A 133 -4.32 17.60 -19.16
N GLY A 134 -5.43 17.62 -19.89
CA GLY A 134 -5.89 18.71 -20.75
C GLY A 134 -7.41 18.90 -20.68
N GLU A 135 -8.03 19.15 -21.82
CA GLU A 135 -9.47 19.39 -21.90
C GLU A 135 -10.26 18.09 -21.87
N VAL A 136 -11.29 18.06 -21.03
CA VAL A 136 -12.32 17.03 -21.01
C VAL A 136 -13.65 17.72 -21.29
N TYR A 137 -14.38 17.19 -22.25
CA TYR A 137 -15.68 17.67 -22.67
C TYR A 137 -16.77 16.77 -22.07
N ILE A 138 -17.86 17.39 -21.62
CA ILE A 138 -19.09 16.69 -21.25
C ILE A 138 -20.13 16.95 -22.33
N ASN A 139 -20.78 15.89 -22.78
CA ASN A 139 -21.88 15.95 -23.73
C ASN A 139 -23.15 15.46 -23.03
N ASP A 140 -24.07 16.39 -22.77
CA ASP A 140 -25.36 16.09 -22.13
C ASP A 140 -26.32 15.54 -23.19
N LEU A 141 -26.80 14.31 -22.97
CA LEU A 141 -27.63 13.60 -23.93
C LEU A 141 -29.09 14.07 -23.92
N LYS A 142 -29.53 14.80 -22.89
CA LYS A 142 -30.90 15.32 -22.80
C LYS A 142 -31.09 16.58 -23.63
N ASN A 143 -30.10 17.47 -23.64
CA ASN A 143 -30.17 18.75 -24.37
C ASN A 143 -29.28 18.78 -25.62
N GLY A 144 -28.36 17.81 -25.81
CA GLY A 144 -27.42 17.76 -26.91
C GLY A 144 -26.31 18.81 -26.84
N SER A 145 -26.08 19.45 -25.68
CA SER A 145 -25.01 20.43 -25.50
C SER A 145 -23.69 19.75 -25.20
N THR A 146 -22.61 20.32 -25.72
CA THR A 146 -21.24 19.92 -25.41
C THR A 146 -20.54 21.09 -24.77
N ASP A 147 -20.04 20.90 -23.55
CA ASP A 147 -19.39 21.92 -22.74
C ASP A 147 -18.03 21.42 -22.24
N ILE A 148 -17.13 22.35 -21.91
CA ILE A 148 -15.85 21.99 -21.27
C ILE A 148 -16.14 21.62 -19.82
N PHE A 149 -15.91 20.35 -19.48
CA PHE A 149 -16.08 19.82 -18.13
C PHE A 149 -14.87 20.10 -17.24
N TRP A 150 -13.67 19.89 -17.80
CA TRP A 150 -12.42 20.06 -17.08
C TRP A 150 -11.34 20.59 -18.01
N ASN A 151 -10.57 21.57 -17.53
CA ASN A 151 -9.36 22.03 -18.18
C ASN A 151 -8.37 22.49 -17.09
N PRO A 152 -7.22 21.81 -16.89
CA PRO A 152 -6.25 22.13 -15.86
C PRO A 152 -5.37 23.31 -16.29
N THR A 153 -5.98 24.48 -16.52
CA THR A 153 -5.29 25.72 -16.87
C THR A 153 -4.34 26.18 -15.77
N SER A 154 -3.45 27.11 -16.10
CA SER A 154 -2.53 27.70 -15.12
C SER A 154 -3.28 28.37 -13.96
N GLU A 155 -4.44 28.95 -14.21
CA GLU A 155 -5.32 29.61 -13.25
C GLU A 155 -5.93 28.58 -12.28
N VAL A 156 -6.49 27.49 -12.81
CA VAL A 156 -7.02 26.38 -12.00
C VAL A 156 -5.92 25.77 -11.12
N ARG A 157 -4.71 25.60 -11.68
CA ARG A 157 -3.55 25.08 -10.91
C ARG A 157 -3.14 26.01 -9.77
N LYS A 158 -3.22 27.33 -9.95
CA LYS A 158 -2.93 28.32 -8.89
C LYS A 158 -3.97 28.31 -7.76
N GLN A 159 -5.20 27.88 -8.04
CA GLN A 159 -6.27 27.78 -7.05
C GLN A 159 -6.22 26.49 -6.20
N ARG A 160 -5.32 25.55 -6.52
CA ARG A 160 -5.17 24.32 -5.74
C ARG A 160 -4.80 24.63 -4.29
N LEU A 161 -5.41 23.89 -3.37
CA LEU A 161 -5.06 23.97 -1.95
C LEU A 161 -3.55 23.70 -1.78
N LYS A 162 -2.86 24.61 -1.09
CA LYS A 162 -1.46 24.43 -0.76
C LYS A 162 -1.34 23.34 0.28
N ARG A 163 -0.61 22.26 -0.03
CA ARG A 163 -0.28 21.22 0.94
C ARG A 163 0.55 21.84 2.07
N HIS A 164 0.01 21.83 3.29
CA HIS A 164 0.79 22.10 4.49
C HIS A 164 1.55 20.81 4.86
N ILE A 165 2.84 20.94 5.14
CA ILE A 165 3.72 19.82 5.49
C ILE A 165 4.22 20.11 6.90
N VAL A 166 4.21 19.08 7.76
CA VAL A 166 4.80 19.14 9.10
C VAL A 166 6.29 19.48 8.96
N LEU A 167 6.78 20.45 9.74
CA LEU A 167 8.18 20.86 9.68
C LEU A 167 9.07 19.67 10.01
N PHE A 168 10.21 19.55 9.33
CA PHE A 168 11.08 18.38 9.44
C PHE A 168 11.53 18.11 10.88
N GLU A 169 11.79 19.17 11.66
CA GLU A 169 12.20 19.10 13.06
C GLU A 169 11.07 18.61 13.98
N GLU A 170 9.81 18.80 13.57
CA GLU A 170 8.60 18.40 14.30
C GLU A 170 8.12 16.99 13.91
N GLN A 171 8.64 16.42 12.82
CA GLN A 171 8.28 15.07 12.37
C GLN A 171 8.80 14.00 13.32
N THR A 172 7.98 13.00 13.61
CA THR A 172 8.35 11.78 14.33
C THR A 172 9.20 10.83 13.46
N GLU A 173 9.88 9.88 14.09
CA GLU A 173 10.86 9.00 13.43
C GLU A 173 10.29 8.19 12.25
N PHE A 174 9.00 7.83 12.30
CA PHE A 174 8.33 7.01 11.28
C PHE A 174 7.50 7.82 10.26
N GLU A 175 7.53 9.15 10.33
CA GLU A 175 6.96 9.98 9.28
C GLU A 175 7.80 9.91 8.01
N SER A 176 7.13 9.84 6.84
CA SER A 176 7.77 9.39 5.60
C SER A 176 8.96 10.25 5.17
N GLU A 177 8.91 11.57 5.31
CA GLU A 177 10.02 12.43 4.91
C GLU A 177 11.25 12.25 5.81
N ARG A 178 11.05 12.20 7.14
CA ARG A 178 12.13 11.91 8.11
C ARG A 178 12.69 10.50 7.98
N LEU A 179 11.83 9.50 7.86
CA LEU A 179 12.23 8.09 7.72
C LEU A 179 13.06 7.86 6.45
N TRP A 180 12.68 8.48 5.33
CA TRP A 180 13.35 8.30 4.03
C TRP A 180 14.39 9.39 3.71
N GLN A 181 14.80 10.22 4.68
CA GLN A 181 15.63 11.40 4.45
C GLN A 181 16.98 11.07 3.76
N HIS A 182 17.66 10.00 4.18
CA HIS A 182 19.00 9.66 3.68
C HIS A 182 18.94 9.10 2.26
N VAL A 183 17.96 8.25 1.99
CA VAL A 183 17.66 7.73 0.64
C VAL A 183 17.31 8.89 -0.29
N THR A 184 16.41 9.78 0.13
CA THR A 184 15.93 10.91 -0.68
C THR A 184 17.07 11.90 -0.96
N SER A 185 17.93 12.19 0.04
CA SER A 185 19.10 13.05 -0.16
C SER A 185 20.11 12.45 -1.15
N ALA A 186 20.36 11.14 -1.07
CA ALA A 186 21.27 10.46 -2.00
C ALA A 186 20.72 10.46 -3.44
N ILE A 187 19.43 10.17 -3.62
CA ILE A 187 18.76 10.26 -4.93
C ILE A 187 18.86 11.69 -5.49
N GLY A 188 18.60 12.71 -4.68
CA GLY A 188 18.69 14.11 -5.09
C GLY A 188 20.09 14.55 -5.52
N LYS A 189 21.14 13.89 -5.00
CA LYS A 189 22.54 14.11 -5.40
C LYS A 189 22.98 13.24 -6.58
N GLY A 190 22.11 12.35 -7.08
CA GLY A 190 22.45 11.38 -8.13
C GLY A 190 23.34 10.23 -7.66
N ASP A 191 23.53 10.05 -6.35
CA ASP A 191 24.36 8.98 -5.77
C ASP A 191 23.53 7.70 -5.56
N GLN A 192 23.47 6.87 -6.61
CA GLN A 192 22.68 5.64 -6.62
C GLN A 192 23.24 4.56 -5.67
N HIS A 193 24.56 4.53 -5.48
CA HIS A 193 25.19 3.57 -4.57
C HIS A 193 24.80 3.88 -3.13
N LYS A 194 24.92 5.15 -2.73
CA LYS A 194 24.50 5.57 -1.40
C LYS A 194 22.99 5.39 -1.20
N ALA A 195 22.16 5.75 -2.19
CA ALA A 195 20.71 5.55 -2.09
C ALA A 195 20.34 4.07 -1.84
N THR A 196 21.02 3.14 -2.52
CA THR A 196 20.82 1.69 -2.34
C THR A 196 21.27 1.23 -0.96
N GLN A 197 22.40 1.74 -0.47
CA GLN A 197 22.92 1.41 0.86
C GLN A 197 21.98 1.89 1.98
N GLU A 198 21.57 3.15 1.95
CA GLU A 198 20.66 3.73 2.95
C GLU A 198 19.30 3.02 2.92
N LYS A 199 18.81 2.66 1.72
CA LYS A 199 17.59 1.86 1.56
C LYS A 199 17.74 0.47 2.19
N PHE A 200 18.88 -0.18 1.99
CA PHE A 200 19.15 -1.50 2.56
C PHE A 200 19.14 -1.48 4.09
N VAL A 201 19.77 -0.47 4.71
CA VAL A 201 19.79 -0.29 6.17
C VAL A 201 18.37 -0.24 6.73
N LEU A 202 17.53 0.65 6.19
CA LEU A 202 16.14 0.82 6.60
C LEU A 202 15.32 -0.47 6.43
N GLU A 203 15.46 -1.14 5.28
CA GLU A 203 14.71 -2.37 5.03
C GLU A 203 15.16 -3.54 5.94
N GLU A 204 16.45 -3.63 6.26
CA GLU A 204 16.94 -4.68 7.15
C GLU A 204 16.48 -4.49 8.60
N GLU A 205 16.41 -3.25 9.08
CA GLU A 205 15.80 -2.92 10.37
C GLU A 205 14.32 -3.36 10.43
N GLN A 206 13.55 -3.09 9.37
CA GLN A 206 12.15 -3.53 9.28
C GLN A 206 12.02 -5.07 9.22
N ARG A 207 12.92 -5.76 8.51
CA ARG A 207 12.97 -7.24 8.48
C ARG A 207 13.33 -7.81 9.85
N HIS A 208 14.25 -7.19 10.57
CA HIS A 208 14.61 -7.59 11.94
C HIS A 208 13.41 -7.43 12.89
N ALA A 209 12.78 -6.26 12.92
CA ALA A 209 11.60 -6.00 13.75
C ALA A 209 10.43 -6.97 13.42
N ALA A 210 10.28 -7.38 12.16
CA ALA A 210 9.29 -8.38 11.78
C ALA A 210 9.62 -9.80 12.30
N ARG A 211 10.90 -10.19 12.29
CA ARG A 211 11.36 -11.46 12.87
C ARG A 211 11.15 -11.51 14.38
N GLU A 212 11.56 -10.46 15.09
CA GLU A 212 11.37 -10.33 16.54
C GLU A 212 9.88 -10.42 16.92
N ARG A 213 9.00 -9.72 16.19
CA ARG A 213 7.55 -9.81 16.42
C ARG A 213 7.01 -11.23 16.26
N LYS A 214 7.51 -11.96 15.27
CA LYS A 214 7.12 -13.36 15.01
C LYS A 214 7.63 -14.29 16.11
N GLU A 215 8.87 -14.12 16.54
CA GLU A 215 9.49 -14.91 17.63
C GLU A 215 8.76 -14.69 18.96
N ASN A 216 8.36 -13.45 19.24
CA ASN A 216 7.64 -13.08 20.46
C ASN A 216 6.12 -13.38 20.39
N GLY A 217 5.60 -13.88 19.27
CA GLY A 217 4.17 -14.11 19.07
C GLY A 217 3.32 -12.83 19.10
N THR A 218 3.92 -11.67 18.85
CA THR A 218 3.24 -10.37 18.87
C THR A 218 2.78 -9.99 17.46
N GLU A 219 1.49 -9.68 17.31
CA GLU A 219 0.96 -9.17 16.05
C GLU A 219 1.28 -7.70 15.85
N TRP A 220 1.53 -7.32 14.60
CA TRP A 220 1.62 -5.91 14.22
C TRP A 220 0.23 -5.28 14.23
N LYS A 221 0.11 -4.08 14.80
CA LYS A 221 -1.14 -3.33 14.87
C LYS A 221 -0.91 -1.94 14.32
N SER A 222 -1.81 -1.52 13.42
CA SER A 222 -1.84 -0.15 12.92
C SER A 222 -2.14 0.85 14.04
N LEU A 223 -1.49 2.01 13.97
CA LEU A 223 -1.59 3.08 14.96
C LEU A 223 -2.86 3.89 14.77
N LEU A 224 -3.19 4.27 13.52
CA LEU A 224 -4.22 5.26 13.21
C LEU A 224 -5.47 4.65 12.57
N PHE A 225 -5.35 3.44 12.01
CA PHE A 225 -6.46 2.75 11.33
C PHE A 225 -6.82 1.43 12.01
N TRP A 226 -8.04 0.94 11.80
CA TRP A 226 -8.47 -0.39 12.18
C TRP A 226 -9.16 -1.07 10.99
N HIS A 227 -9.08 -2.39 10.92
CA HIS A 227 -9.67 -3.18 9.84
C HIS A 227 -11.00 -3.81 10.28
N ASN A 228 -12.03 -3.62 9.47
CA ASN A 228 -13.31 -4.29 9.63
C ASN A 228 -13.28 -5.60 8.85
N ALA A 229 -13.17 -6.73 9.57
CA ALA A 229 -13.09 -8.05 8.95
C ALA A 229 -14.37 -8.46 8.19
N THR A 230 -15.53 -7.89 8.52
CA THR A 230 -16.81 -8.23 7.88
C THR A 230 -16.98 -7.53 6.54
N THR A 231 -16.66 -6.24 6.47
CA THR A 231 -16.76 -5.45 5.22
C THR A 231 -15.46 -5.46 4.41
N ASN A 232 -14.37 -5.93 5.01
CA ASN A 232 -13.01 -5.83 4.49
C ASN A 232 -12.55 -4.38 4.24
N GLU A 233 -13.09 -3.42 5.00
CA GLU A 233 -12.77 -2.00 4.89
C GLU A 233 -11.81 -1.55 6.00
N TRP A 234 -11.02 -0.52 5.71
CA TRP A 234 -10.19 0.15 6.71
C TRP A 234 -10.83 1.45 7.14
N HIS A 235 -10.86 1.68 8.45
CA HIS A 235 -11.46 2.86 9.05
C HIS A 235 -10.42 3.63 9.86
N TYR A 236 -10.51 4.95 9.78
CA TYR A 236 -9.73 5.82 10.63
C TYR A 236 -10.27 5.78 12.06
N LYS A 237 -9.40 5.57 13.06
CA LYS A 237 -9.82 5.38 14.46
C LYS A 237 -10.50 6.62 15.07
N TYR A 238 -10.17 7.80 14.57
CA TYR A 238 -10.60 9.08 15.13
C TYR A 238 -11.51 9.84 14.15
N GLU A 239 -12.26 9.10 13.34
CA GLU A 239 -13.14 9.68 12.32
C GLU A 239 -14.26 10.52 12.95
N ASP A 240 -14.43 11.76 12.45
CA ASP A 240 -15.54 12.65 12.80
C ASP A 240 -16.32 12.98 11.52
N LEU A 241 -17.44 12.29 11.31
CA LEU A 241 -18.33 12.49 10.16
C LEU A 241 -19.47 13.48 10.45
N ARG A 242 -19.43 14.19 11.58
CA ARG A 242 -20.47 15.18 11.86
C ARG A 242 -20.36 16.33 10.86
N PRO A 243 -21.47 16.87 10.33
CA PRO A 243 -21.45 18.12 9.57
C PRO A 243 -20.74 19.23 10.35
N TRP A 244 -20.10 20.15 9.64
CA TRP A 244 -19.50 21.32 10.27
C TRP A 244 -20.57 22.18 10.93
N ASP A 245 -20.33 22.56 12.18
CA ASP A 245 -21.20 23.50 12.90
C ASP A 245 -20.61 24.92 12.83
N PRO A 246 -21.17 25.85 12.03
CA PRO A 246 -20.61 27.20 11.90
C PRO A 246 -20.65 28.02 13.20
N LEU A 247 -21.50 27.65 14.16
CA LEU A 247 -21.63 28.34 15.45
C LEU A 247 -20.57 27.87 16.44
N ASN A 248 -20.27 26.57 16.44
CA ASN A 248 -19.40 25.96 17.45
C ASN A 248 -18.02 25.60 16.92
N ASP A 249 -17.88 25.12 15.68
CA ASP A 249 -16.61 24.67 15.13
C ASP A 249 -15.81 25.87 14.58
N ILE A 250 -14.55 25.99 15.00
CA ILE A 250 -13.65 27.11 14.66
C ILE A 250 -12.64 26.69 13.59
N ALA A 251 -11.93 25.60 13.85
CA ALA A 251 -10.90 25.08 12.97
C ALA A 251 -10.77 23.57 13.13
N GLN A 252 -10.41 22.87 12.05
CA GLN A 252 -9.95 21.49 12.08
C GLN A 252 -8.43 21.49 11.96
N TYR A 253 -7.74 20.73 12.80
CA TYR A 253 -6.29 20.63 12.78
C TYR A 253 -5.86 19.19 13.07
N GLU A 254 -4.62 18.89 12.71
CA GLU A 254 -4.01 17.59 12.93
C GLU A 254 -3.01 17.70 14.08
N LYS A 255 -2.97 16.68 14.94
CA LYS A 255 -1.96 16.51 15.98
C LYS A 255 -1.69 15.03 16.19
N ASP A 256 -0.43 14.62 16.04
CA ASP A 256 0.05 13.23 16.28
C ASP A 256 -0.74 12.16 15.50
N GLY A 257 -1.11 12.47 14.25
CA GLY A 257 -1.95 11.64 13.38
C GLY A 257 -3.46 11.72 13.67
N VAL A 258 -3.87 12.53 14.66
CA VAL A 258 -5.27 12.69 15.10
C VAL A 258 -5.87 13.98 14.57
N LEU A 259 -6.95 13.88 13.80
CA LEU A 259 -7.73 15.04 13.38
C LEU A 259 -8.64 15.50 14.52
N GLN A 260 -8.50 16.75 14.93
CA GLN A 260 -9.24 17.37 16.02
C GLN A 260 -10.00 18.60 15.51
N THR A 261 -11.12 18.90 16.16
CA THR A 261 -11.90 20.10 15.89
C THR A 261 -11.83 21.03 17.09
N MET A 262 -11.29 22.23 16.87
CA MET A 262 -11.34 23.30 17.85
C MET A 262 -12.76 23.87 17.90
N GLN A 263 -13.39 23.81 19.07
CA GLN A 263 -14.74 24.32 19.27
C GLN A 263 -14.75 25.59 20.15
N ARG A 264 -15.74 26.46 19.95
CA ARG A 264 -16.06 27.57 20.83
C ARG A 264 -16.60 27.00 22.13
N HIS A 265 -15.74 26.86 23.14
CA HIS A 265 -16.24 26.63 24.48
C HIS A 265 -17.01 27.87 24.95
N LEU A 266 -18.35 27.82 24.94
CA LEU A 266 -19.14 28.66 25.84
C LEU A 266 -18.76 28.25 27.25
N SER A 267 -18.07 29.13 27.97
CA SER A 267 -17.82 28.97 29.40
C SER A 267 -19.14 29.04 30.17
N ASN A 268 -19.95 27.99 30.15
CA ASN A 268 -21.01 27.83 31.14
C ASN A 268 -20.38 27.33 32.45
N ARG A 269 -19.75 28.27 33.18
CA ARG A 269 -19.76 28.19 34.63
C ARG A 269 -21.18 28.51 35.08
N MET A 270 -21.96 27.48 35.38
CA MET A 270 -22.86 27.41 36.54
C MET A 270 -23.58 26.06 36.55
N SER A 271 -23.00 25.10 37.26
CA SER A 271 -23.81 24.15 38.03
C SER A 271 -23.47 24.38 39.50
N THR A 272 -24.32 25.15 40.15
CA THR A 272 -24.37 25.31 41.59
C THR A 272 -24.85 24.01 42.22
N HIS A 273 -23.94 23.25 42.82
CA HIS A 273 -24.24 22.53 44.06
C HIS A 273 -23.11 22.77 45.07
N LYS A 274 -23.43 23.63 46.05
CA LYS A 274 -22.80 23.76 47.38
C LYS A 274 -22.89 22.40 48.09
N ASN A 275 -21.80 21.78 48.57
CA ASN A 275 -21.18 21.84 49.92
C ASN A 275 -20.31 20.56 50.01
N MET A 276 -19.13 20.41 50.62
CA MET A 276 -18.41 21.13 51.67
C MET A 276 -16.90 21.14 51.34
N CYS A 277 -16.22 22.19 51.82
CA CYS A 277 -14.78 22.32 51.84
C CYS A 277 -14.29 22.01 53.26
N ILE A 278 -13.30 21.12 53.42
CA ILE A 278 -12.22 21.27 54.42
C ILE A 278 -10.96 20.71 53.78
N SER A 279 -10.12 21.60 53.24
CA SER A 279 -8.69 21.37 53.20
C SER A 279 -8.10 22.05 54.44
N ASN A 280 -7.26 21.32 55.17
CA ASN A 280 -6.31 21.94 56.07
C ASN A 280 -4.92 21.51 55.61
N GLN A 281 -4.21 22.42 54.94
CA GLN A 281 -2.76 22.47 54.99
C GLN A 281 -2.38 23.63 55.91
N VAL A 282 -1.58 23.35 56.93
CA VAL A 282 -0.77 24.36 57.61
C VAL A 282 0.68 23.89 57.59
N ALA A 283 1.54 24.83 57.20
CA ALA A 283 2.96 24.68 57.00
C ALA A 283 3.78 24.71 58.30
N ARG A 284 5.01 24.16 58.18
CA ARG A 284 6.27 24.50 58.89
C ARG A 284 6.31 24.41 60.43
N HIS A 285 7.25 23.61 60.96
CA HIS A 285 8.42 24.14 61.67
C HIS A 285 9.51 23.07 61.97
N LYS A 286 10.74 23.58 62.12
CA LYS A 286 12.06 22.93 62.29
C LYS A 286 12.20 22.10 63.58
N ASN A 287 13.00 21.01 63.58
CA ASN A 287 14.24 20.90 64.38
C ASN A 287 15.03 19.59 64.19
N ARG A 288 16.35 19.73 64.45
CA ARG A 288 17.49 18.78 64.39
C ARG A 288 17.32 17.52 65.27
N HIS A 289 17.94 16.39 64.86
CA HIS A 289 19.22 15.87 65.41
C HIS A 289 19.65 14.49 64.81
N ARG A 290 20.95 14.38 64.45
CA ARG A 290 21.97 13.28 64.55
C ARG A 290 21.48 11.81 64.67
N LYS A 291 22.10 10.73 64.13
CA LYS A 291 23.51 10.38 63.81
C LYS A 291 23.54 8.95 63.18
N ALA A 292 24.57 8.67 62.33
CA ALA A 292 25.35 7.41 62.13
C ALA A 292 24.63 6.05 61.91
N SER A 293 25.21 5.00 61.30
CA SER A 293 26.25 4.72 60.30
C SER A 293 26.16 3.19 60.02
N ASP A 294 26.99 2.71 59.09
CA ASP A 294 27.48 1.33 58.97
C ASP A 294 26.82 0.35 57.97
N GLN A 295 27.36 0.38 56.75
CA GLN A 295 27.91 -0.78 56.01
C GLN A 295 29.32 -1.11 56.57
N PRO A 296 30.06 -2.22 56.25
CA PRO A 296 30.05 -2.97 54.98
C PRO A 296 30.47 -4.49 54.98
N SER A 297 30.47 -5.09 53.77
CA SER A 297 31.42 -6.10 53.21
C SER A 297 31.38 -7.56 53.74
N ASN A 298 31.76 -8.65 53.04
CA ASN A 298 32.63 -8.88 51.86
C ASN A 298 32.54 -10.36 51.37
N ASN A 299 32.80 -10.61 50.06
CA ASN A 299 33.53 -11.75 49.42
C ASN A 299 33.18 -13.24 49.70
N SER A 300 33.37 -14.27 48.83
CA SER A 300 33.99 -14.43 47.50
C SER A 300 33.90 -15.90 46.97
N GLN A 301 34.05 -16.08 45.64
CA GLN A 301 34.82 -17.12 44.89
C GLN A 301 34.23 -18.47 44.35
N ASN A 302 34.45 -18.62 43.01
CA ASN A 302 34.85 -19.80 42.17
C ASN A 302 33.84 -20.96 41.98
N THR A 303 33.73 -21.72 40.86
CA THR A 303 34.64 -22.19 39.79
C THR A 303 33.88 -22.57 38.48
N GLU A 304 34.64 -22.75 37.41
CA GLU A 304 34.38 -23.23 36.03
C GLU A 304 33.62 -24.57 35.86
N SER A 305 32.96 -24.78 34.71
CA SER A 305 33.25 -25.91 33.79
C SER A 305 32.35 -25.93 32.54
N SER A 306 32.87 -26.58 31.50
CA SER A 306 32.46 -26.56 30.10
C SER A 306 31.56 -27.73 29.68
N CYS A 307 31.01 -27.59 28.46
CA CYS A 307 30.85 -28.63 27.43
C CYS A 307 29.59 -29.55 27.40
N SER A 308 29.03 -29.57 26.18
CA SER A 308 28.57 -30.72 25.39
C SER A 308 27.10 -31.15 25.41
N THR A 309 26.54 -31.11 24.19
CA THR A 309 25.49 -31.98 23.61
C THR A 309 25.80 -33.47 23.84
N PRO A 310 24.77 -34.33 23.83
CA PRO A 310 24.64 -35.20 22.65
C PRO A 310 23.18 -35.48 22.21
N GLU A 311 23.05 -35.85 20.93
CA GLU A 311 21.90 -36.53 20.34
C GLU A 311 21.71 -37.94 20.93
N SER A 312 20.47 -38.44 20.96
CA SER A 312 20.19 -39.85 20.67
C SER A 312 18.74 -40.06 20.22
N VAL A 313 18.62 -40.72 19.08
CA VAL A 313 17.44 -41.32 18.47
C VAL A 313 17.05 -42.61 19.22
N GLN A 314 15.77 -42.83 19.51
CA GLN A 314 15.17 -44.17 19.48
C GLN A 314 13.64 -44.21 19.54
N GLU A 315 13.14 -45.32 19.01
CA GLU A 315 11.84 -45.60 18.42
C GLU A 315 10.71 -45.97 19.39
N LEU A 316 9.48 -45.70 18.92
CA LEU A 316 8.21 -46.46 19.01
C LEU A 316 7.92 -47.35 20.24
N SER A 317 6.79 -47.04 20.89
CA SER A 317 5.85 -48.06 21.38
C SER A 317 4.42 -47.50 21.37
N ASP A 318 3.51 -48.31 20.83
CA ASP A 318 2.07 -48.11 20.77
C ASP A 318 1.43 -48.24 22.17
N ASP A 319 0.39 -47.45 22.44
CA ASP A 319 -0.68 -47.84 23.38
C ASP A 319 -2.03 -47.27 22.93
N GLU A 320 -3.03 -48.15 22.93
CA GLU A 320 -4.39 -47.97 22.44
C GLU A 320 -5.26 -47.33 23.53
N GLY A 321 -5.84 -46.17 23.24
CA GLY A 321 -6.74 -45.45 24.14
C GLY A 321 -7.97 -44.92 23.41
N LEU A 322 -9.05 -45.70 23.47
CA LEU A 322 -10.36 -45.45 22.87
C LEU A 322 -10.98 -44.12 23.37
N GLY A 323 -11.13 -43.14 22.48
CA GLY A 323 -11.83 -41.88 22.74
C GLY A 323 -12.53 -41.35 21.48
N SER A 324 -13.82 -41.03 21.60
CA SER A 324 -14.78 -40.63 20.56
C SER A 324 -14.27 -39.65 19.49
N PRO A 325 -14.72 -39.76 18.21
CA PRO A 325 -14.21 -38.91 17.13
C PRO A 325 -14.78 -37.48 17.23
N CYS A 326 -13.90 -36.53 17.52
CA CYS A 326 -14.19 -35.12 17.31
C CYS A 326 -14.25 -34.82 15.79
N THR A 327 -15.35 -34.23 15.34
CA THR A 327 -15.64 -33.92 13.93
C THR A 327 -14.74 -32.82 13.34
N GLN A 328 -13.95 -32.14 14.18
CA GLN A 328 -12.98 -31.11 13.78
C GLN A 328 -11.63 -31.71 13.36
N CYS A 329 -11.11 -32.70 14.12
CA CYS A 329 -9.80 -33.31 13.84
C CYS A 329 -9.79 -34.28 12.64
N GLY A 330 -10.96 -34.79 12.22
CA GLY A 330 -11.10 -35.58 10.98
C GLY A 330 -10.90 -34.76 9.69
N LYS A 331 -11.24 -33.47 9.72
CA LYS A 331 -11.08 -32.56 8.56
C LYS A 331 -9.65 -32.07 8.41
N GLU A 332 -8.95 -31.84 9.53
CA GLU A 332 -7.53 -31.45 9.50
C GLU A 332 -6.65 -32.61 9.02
N THR A 333 -6.95 -33.84 9.42
CA THR A 333 -6.23 -35.04 8.95
C THR A 333 -6.55 -35.38 7.48
N SER A 334 -7.75 -35.10 6.98
CA SER A 334 -8.05 -35.25 5.54
C SER A 334 -7.34 -34.17 4.71
N HIS A 335 -7.31 -32.93 5.18
CA HIS A 335 -6.61 -31.82 4.51
C HIS A 335 -5.08 -32.04 4.49
N LEU A 336 -4.50 -32.56 5.58
CA LEU A 336 -3.09 -32.96 5.61
C LEU A 336 -2.78 -34.10 4.63
N LYS A 337 -3.69 -35.08 4.47
CA LYS A 337 -3.55 -36.14 3.47
C LYS A 337 -3.63 -35.58 2.05
N GLU A 338 -4.53 -34.65 1.76
CA GLU A 338 -4.64 -34.00 0.46
C GLU A 338 -3.39 -33.18 0.12
N ILE A 339 -2.86 -32.41 1.07
CA ILE A 339 -1.60 -31.68 0.91
C ILE A 339 -0.45 -32.66 0.65
N HIS A 340 -0.35 -33.75 1.42
CA HIS A 340 0.69 -34.75 1.25
C HIS A 340 0.60 -35.41 -0.14
N THR A 341 -0.59 -35.74 -0.62
CA THR A 341 -0.80 -36.27 -1.98
C THR A 341 -0.44 -35.25 -3.05
N ALA A 342 -0.75 -33.97 -2.86
CA ALA A 342 -0.36 -32.90 -3.77
C ALA A 342 1.17 -32.74 -3.83
N VAL A 343 1.87 -32.79 -2.69
CA VAL A 343 3.34 -32.72 -2.63
C VAL A 343 3.98 -33.91 -3.35
N LEU A 344 3.45 -35.13 -3.16
CA LEU A 344 3.93 -36.32 -3.89
C LEU A 344 3.71 -36.20 -5.39
N SER A 345 2.58 -35.61 -5.82
CA SER A 345 2.30 -35.37 -7.25
C SER A 345 3.28 -34.37 -7.88
N LEU A 346 3.66 -33.33 -7.14
CA LEU A 346 4.63 -32.33 -7.56
C LEU A 346 6.05 -32.91 -7.62
N GLN A 347 6.44 -33.74 -6.65
CA GLN A 347 7.72 -34.44 -6.69
C GLN A 347 7.83 -35.39 -7.89
N LYS A 348 6.74 -36.11 -8.21
CA LYS A 348 6.68 -36.95 -9.41
C LYS A 348 6.82 -36.13 -10.70
N ALA A 349 6.11 -35.00 -10.80
CA ALA A 349 6.21 -34.10 -11.94
C ALA A 349 7.64 -33.52 -12.09
N GLN A 350 8.30 -33.16 -10.98
CA GLN A 350 9.69 -32.71 -11.00
C GLN A 350 10.66 -33.81 -11.46
N GLN A 351 10.46 -35.05 -11.03
CA GLN A 351 11.27 -36.18 -11.50
C GLN A 351 11.06 -36.47 -12.99
N ASP A 352 9.83 -36.35 -13.49
CA ASP A 352 9.52 -36.52 -14.92
C ASP A 352 10.13 -35.40 -15.77
N ILE A 353 10.09 -34.15 -15.29
CA ILE A 353 10.79 -33.01 -15.93
C ILE A 353 12.30 -33.27 -15.94
N HIS A 354 12.88 -33.75 -14.85
CA HIS A 354 14.31 -34.04 -14.78
C HIS A 354 14.69 -35.19 -15.73
N LYS A 355 13.88 -36.25 -15.82
CA LYS A 355 14.07 -37.34 -16.78
C LYS A 355 13.99 -36.84 -18.22
N ASN A 356 13.02 -35.98 -18.54
CA ASN A 356 12.88 -35.39 -19.87
C ASN A 356 14.04 -34.47 -20.22
N LEU A 357 14.52 -33.65 -19.29
CA LEU A 357 15.73 -32.84 -19.48
C LEU A 357 16.97 -33.70 -19.68
N THR A 358 17.07 -34.83 -18.97
CA THR A 358 18.19 -35.78 -19.13
C THR A 358 18.10 -36.53 -20.46
N ALA A 359 16.89 -36.82 -20.95
CA ALA A 359 16.67 -37.40 -22.27
C ALA A 359 17.03 -36.41 -23.39
N LEU A 360 16.61 -35.14 -23.27
CA LEU A 360 16.97 -34.06 -24.18
C LEU A 360 18.47 -33.77 -24.16
N SER A 361 19.12 -33.81 -22.99
CA SER A 361 20.57 -33.65 -22.90
C SER A 361 21.31 -34.84 -23.52
N LYS A 362 20.79 -36.06 -23.40
CA LYS A 362 21.32 -37.25 -24.10
C LYS A 362 21.12 -37.18 -25.62
N GLU A 363 19.98 -36.69 -26.11
CA GLU A 363 19.80 -36.41 -27.55
C GLU A 363 20.76 -35.33 -28.06
N SER A 364 21.05 -34.32 -27.24
CA SER A 364 22.05 -33.28 -27.58
C SER A 364 23.49 -33.84 -27.62
N LEU A 365 23.79 -34.88 -26.83
CA LEU A 365 25.09 -35.54 -26.78
C LEU A 365 25.31 -36.53 -27.94
N TYR A 366 24.25 -37.19 -28.42
CA TYR A 366 24.32 -38.05 -29.62
C TYR A 366 24.43 -37.27 -30.94
N ARG A 367 24.14 -35.96 -30.94
CA ARG A 367 24.35 -35.07 -32.09
C ARG A 367 25.74 -34.43 -32.16
N ARG A 368 26.68 -34.80 -31.29
CA ARG A 368 28.03 -34.22 -31.28
C ARG A 368 29.02 -35.05 -32.10
N GLY A 369 28.78 -35.09 -33.41
CA GLY A 369 29.78 -35.40 -34.42
C GLY A 369 29.96 -34.20 -35.34
N SER A 370 31.12 -33.53 -35.24
CA SER A 370 31.61 -32.36 -35.99
C SER A 370 31.14 -30.95 -35.53
N PRO A 371 32.04 -29.95 -35.49
CA PRO A 371 31.71 -28.58 -35.09
C PRO A 371 31.19 -27.79 -36.30
N GLN A 372 29.92 -27.40 -36.29
CA GLN A 372 29.39 -26.39 -37.21
C GLN A 372 28.62 -25.31 -36.46
N ASN A 373 28.95 -24.07 -36.83
CA ASN A 373 28.40 -22.80 -36.37
C ASN A 373 26.88 -22.83 -36.23
N PHE A 374 26.37 -22.71 -35.00
CA PHE A 374 24.94 -22.67 -34.74
C PHE A 374 24.46 -21.24 -34.44
N VAL A 375 24.58 -20.39 -35.45
CA VAL A 375 23.55 -19.37 -35.70
C VAL A 375 23.27 -19.48 -37.19
N ASP A 376 22.12 -20.03 -37.54
CA ASP A 376 21.67 -20.21 -38.91
C ASP A 376 21.76 -18.86 -39.65
N SER A 377 22.22 -18.87 -40.91
CA SER A 377 22.30 -17.64 -41.74
C SER A 377 20.96 -16.91 -41.82
N ARG A 378 19.86 -17.66 -41.68
CA ARG A 378 18.50 -17.16 -41.58
C ARG A 378 18.24 -16.38 -40.29
N CYS A 379 18.80 -16.80 -39.15
CA CYS A 379 18.69 -16.08 -37.89
C CYS A 379 19.46 -14.75 -37.93
N TRP A 380 20.66 -14.74 -38.52
CA TRP A 380 21.41 -13.50 -38.73
C TRP A 380 20.71 -12.56 -39.72
N PHE A 381 20.16 -13.09 -40.80
CA PHE A 381 19.39 -12.32 -41.77
C PHE A 381 18.13 -11.72 -41.14
N LEU A 382 17.38 -12.50 -40.34
CA LEU A 382 16.21 -12.01 -39.63
C LEU A 382 16.58 -10.98 -38.55
N LEU A 383 17.69 -11.16 -37.82
CA LEU A 383 18.21 -10.17 -36.88
C LEU A 383 18.59 -8.87 -37.60
N CYS A 384 19.28 -8.95 -38.75
CA CYS A 384 19.62 -7.80 -39.56
C CYS A 384 18.37 -7.09 -40.11
N ILE A 385 17.35 -7.83 -40.55
CA ILE A 385 16.06 -7.25 -40.97
C ILE A 385 15.37 -6.57 -39.79
N PHE A 386 15.31 -7.22 -38.62
CA PHE A 386 14.70 -6.62 -37.43
C PHE A 386 15.43 -5.35 -37.00
N LEU A 387 16.76 -5.36 -36.97
CA LEU A 387 17.57 -4.21 -36.59
C LEU A 387 17.46 -3.06 -37.61
N THR A 388 17.45 -3.36 -38.91
CA THR A 388 17.28 -2.35 -39.96
C THR A 388 15.86 -1.78 -39.99
N PHE A 389 14.83 -2.60 -39.78
CA PHE A 389 13.46 -2.15 -39.65
C PHE A 389 13.26 -1.28 -38.39
N GLN A 390 13.89 -1.65 -37.28
CA GLN A 390 13.85 -0.89 -36.03
C GLN A 390 14.63 0.45 -36.14
N LEU A 391 15.73 0.48 -36.88
CA LEU A 391 16.45 1.72 -37.23
C LEU A 391 15.63 2.60 -38.17
N PHE A 392 14.98 2.03 -39.17
CA PHE A 392 14.11 2.75 -40.09
C PHE A 392 12.90 3.36 -39.37
N ILE A 393 12.23 2.60 -38.51
CA ILE A 393 11.14 3.13 -37.67
C ILE A 393 11.65 4.26 -36.79
N ASN A 394 12.78 4.09 -36.10
CA ASN A 394 13.33 5.15 -35.25
C ASN A 394 13.82 6.38 -36.03
N TYR A 395 14.16 6.25 -37.32
CA TYR A 395 14.57 7.37 -38.16
C TYR A 395 13.38 8.13 -38.76
N VAL A 396 12.35 7.40 -39.18
CA VAL A 396 11.14 7.98 -39.80
C VAL A 396 10.20 8.59 -38.76
N PHE A 397 10.16 8.04 -37.55
CA PHE A 397 9.21 8.43 -36.50
C PHE A 397 9.88 9.13 -35.30
N LYS A 398 11.06 9.72 -35.50
CA LYS A 398 11.70 10.59 -34.51
C LYS A 398 11.16 12.02 -34.55
#